data_AF-A0A1Q7D973-F1
#
_entry.id   AF-A0A1Q7D973-F1
#
_cell.length_a   1.000
_cell.length_b   1.000
_cell.length_c   1.000
_cell.angle_alpha   90.00
_cell.angle_beta   90.00
_cell.angle_gamma   90.00
#
_symmetry.space_group_name_H-M   'P 1'
#
loop_
_entity.id
_entity.type
_entity.pdbx_description
1 polymer ?
#
loop_
_entity_poly.entity_id
_entity_poly.type
_entity_poly.pdbx_seq_one_letter_code
_entity_poly.pdbx_strand_id
1 'polypeptide(L)'
;MEASLGVSIPEGYRNFLLATDGGKPVDYMVTPKLGVTKFLGARQIAEHRKRLRGRIPETVLPIADAAGGNRVCISVAPDEVGAIYLWDHELEPSGAEKAPERIAASFDDFVAQLRVLSHEDLGPSRVISVEIDPEFLKMVREQEAQEDSLPTLRWPKETAEP
;
A
#
# COMPACT_ATOMS: atom_id res chain seq x y z
N MET A 1 20.96 9.52 7.17
CA MET A 1 19.85 9.26 6.22
C MET A 1 19.90 10.20 5.01
N GLU A 2 19.83 11.51 5.19
CA GLU A 2 19.91 12.48 4.07
C GLU A 2 21.25 12.35 3.30
N ALA A 3 22.37 12.23 4.02
CA ALA A 3 23.68 12.01 3.42
C ALA A 3 23.77 10.72 2.56
N SER A 4 23.04 9.65 2.93
CA SER A 4 22.99 8.40 2.16
C SER A 4 21.99 8.46 0.99
N LEU A 5 21.04 9.39 1.03
CA LEU A 5 20.08 9.64 -0.05
C LEU A 5 20.56 10.77 -1.00
N GLY A 6 21.56 11.56 -0.59
CA GLY A 6 22.08 12.70 -1.36
C GLY A 6 21.07 13.84 -1.53
N VAL A 7 20.01 13.87 -0.72
CA VAL A 7 18.90 14.84 -0.82
C VAL A 7 18.45 15.27 0.58
N SER A 8 17.99 16.51 0.70
CA SER A 8 17.38 17.00 1.94
C SER A 8 15.90 16.60 1.97
N ILE A 9 15.46 16.02 3.08
CA ILE A 9 14.10 15.56 3.27
C ILE A 9 13.24 16.76 3.74
N PRO A 10 12.04 16.97 3.20
CA PRO A 10 11.16 18.04 3.66
C PRO A 10 10.83 17.92 5.15
N GLU A 11 10.72 19.08 5.82
CA GLU A 11 10.68 19.15 7.28
C GLU A 11 9.58 18.28 7.92
N GLY A 12 8.34 18.36 7.43
CA GLY A 12 7.23 17.57 7.97
C GLY A 12 7.50 16.05 7.93
N TYR A 13 8.02 15.54 6.81
CA TYR A 13 8.34 14.12 6.71
C TYR A 13 9.58 13.72 7.51
N ARG A 14 10.57 14.63 7.66
CA ARG A 14 11.72 14.40 8.54
C ARG A 14 11.27 14.23 10.00
N ASN A 15 10.37 15.10 10.47
CA ASN A 15 9.84 15.03 11.82
C ASN A 15 9.07 13.73 12.06
N PHE A 16 8.29 13.28 11.09
CA PHE A 16 7.62 11.98 11.12
C PHE A 16 8.61 10.81 11.22
N LEU A 17 9.65 10.78 10.39
CA LEU A 17 10.68 9.74 10.42
C LEU A 17 11.42 9.69 11.77
N LEU A 18 11.68 10.83 12.39
CA LEU A 18 12.29 10.90 13.72
C LEU A 18 11.37 10.36 14.83
N ALA A 19 10.06 10.51 14.66
CA ALA A 19 9.07 10.07 15.64
C ALA A 19 8.75 8.57 15.56
N THR A 20 8.58 8.03 14.35
CA THR A 20 8.07 6.65 14.17
C THR A 20 8.88 5.78 13.21
N ASP A 21 9.75 6.36 12.38
CA ASP A 21 10.50 5.69 11.31
C ASP A 21 9.64 4.80 10.40
N GLY A 22 8.50 5.34 9.94
CA GLY A 22 7.52 4.61 9.14
C GLY A 22 6.39 4.04 9.99
N GLY A 23 5.75 2.99 9.49
CA GLY A 23 4.69 2.27 10.21
C GLY A 23 3.43 2.05 9.38
N LYS A 24 2.48 1.31 9.96
CA LYS A 24 1.17 1.08 9.36
C LYS A 24 0.21 2.15 9.88
N PRO A 25 -0.44 2.96 9.03
CA PRO A 25 -1.46 3.86 9.51
C PRO A 25 -2.64 3.07 10.08
N VAL A 26 -3.26 3.61 11.12
CA VAL A 26 -4.54 3.09 11.63
C VAL A 26 -5.67 3.42 10.63
N ASP A 27 -5.49 4.49 9.86
CA ASP A 27 -6.47 5.06 8.95
C ASP A 27 -6.06 4.86 7.49
N TYR A 28 -6.93 4.20 6.72
CA TYR A 28 -6.53 3.54 5.48
C TYR A 28 -6.78 4.35 4.21
N MET A 29 -7.42 5.53 4.24
CA MET A 29 -7.85 6.17 3.00
C MET A 29 -7.80 7.70 2.98
N VAL A 30 -7.28 8.24 1.87
CA VAL A 30 -7.34 9.67 1.50
C VAL A 30 -8.51 9.89 0.53
N THR A 31 -8.67 8.98 -0.45
CA THR A 31 -9.78 8.94 -1.42
C THR A 31 -10.14 7.49 -1.74
N PRO A 32 -11.32 7.17 -2.34
CA PRO A 32 -11.70 5.79 -2.69
C PRO A 32 -10.68 5.04 -3.55
N LYS A 33 -9.77 5.76 -4.21
CA LYS A 33 -8.71 5.20 -5.07
C LYS A 33 -7.33 5.23 -4.42
N LEU A 34 -7.18 5.90 -3.28
CA LEU A 34 -5.90 6.10 -2.61
C LEU A 34 -5.99 5.67 -1.15
N GLY A 35 -5.63 4.42 -0.91
CA GLY A 35 -5.46 3.89 0.43
C GLY A 35 -4.00 3.68 0.79
N VAL A 36 -3.50 4.35 1.84
CA VAL A 36 -2.12 4.16 2.32
C VAL A 36 -2.07 2.89 3.16
N THR A 37 -1.21 1.96 2.76
CA THR A 37 -1.08 0.67 3.45
C THR A 37 0.12 0.64 4.40
N LYS A 38 1.18 1.40 4.10
CA LYS A 38 2.38 1.46 4.93
C LYS A 38 3.22 2.70 4.62
N PHE A 39 3.59 3.47 5.64
CA PHE A 39 4.65 4.47 5.53
C PHE A 39 6.03 3.81 5.61
N LEU A 40 6.93 4.24 4.73
CA LEU A 40 8.29 3.71 4.64
C LEU A 40 9.19 4.37 5.68
N GLY A 41 9.97 3.55 6.38
CA GLY A 41 11.09 4.03 7.19
C GLY A 41 12.31 4.39 6.36
N ALA A 42 13.31 4.95 7.01
CA ALA A 42 14.52 5.50 6.40
C ALA A 42 15.24 4.53 5.46
N ARG A 43 15.42 3.29 5.94
CA ARG A 43 16.05 2.22 5.18
C ARG A 43 15.22 1.81 3.97
N GLN A 44 13.89 1.73 4.14
CA GLN A 44 12.98 1.29 3.10
C GLN A 44 12.90 2.30 1.95
N ILE A 45 12.95 3.60 2.25
CA ILE A 45 13.01 4.66 1.22
C ILE A 45 14.22 4.44 0.31
N ALA A 46 15.39 4.17 0.90
CA ALA A 46 16.62 3.92 0.13
C ALA A 46 16.52 2.66 -0.75
N GLU A 47 15.93 1.57 -0.21
CA GLU A 47 15.71 0.33 -0.96
C GLU A 47 14.70 0.53 -2.10
N HIS A 48 13.58 1.21 -1.85
CA HIS A 48 12.53 1.47 -2.83
C HIS A 48 13.01 2.43 -3.92
N ARG A 49 13.76 3.48 -3.57
CA ARG A 49 14.35 4.40 -4.55
C ARG A 49 15.25 3.66 -5.54
N LYS A 50 16.07 2.72 -5.07
CA LYS A 50 16.91 1.89 -5.97
C LYS A 50 16.06 1.04 -6.92
N ARG A 51 14.96 0.46 -6.43
CA ARG A 51 14.05 -0.38 -7.23
C ARG A 51 13.22 0.41 -8.25
N LEU A 52 12.89 1.66 -7.93
CA LEU A 52 12.09 2.54 -8.78
C LEU A 52 12.94 3.46 -9.67
N ARG A 53 14.27 3.26 -9.68
CA ARG A 53 15.19 4.05 -10.49
C ARG A 53 14.82 3.95 -11.97
N GLY A 54 14.65 5.09 -12.64
CA GLY A 54 14.22 5.17 -14.03
C GLY A 54 12.71 4.99 -14.26
N ARG A 55 11.92 4.69 -13.21
CA ARG A 55 10.45 4.61 -13.24
C ARG A 55 9.77 5.85 -12.64
N ILE A 56 10.47 6.55 -11.75
CA ILE A 56 10.07 7.84 -11.17
C ILE A 56 11.21 8.85 -11.33
N PRO A 57 10.92 10.17 -11.35
CA PRO A 57 11.95 11.19 -11.34
C PRO A 57 12.88 11.06 -10.13
N GLU A 58 14.18 11.32 -10.30
CA GLU A 58 15.17 11.27 -9.21
C GLU A 58 14.93 12.30 -8.10
N THR A 59 14.17 13.35 -8.42
CA THR A 59 13.72 14.38 -7.48
C THR A 59 12.47 13.97 -6.69
N VAL A 60 12.02 12.73 -6.82
CA VAL A 60 10.83 12.22 -6.15
C VAL A 60 11.19 10.96 -5.35
N LEU A 61 10.83 10.94 -4.07
CA LEU A 61 11.14 9.85 -3.15
C LEU A 61 9.87 9.09 -2.77
N PRO A 62 9.85 7.75 -2.82
CA PRO A 62 8.72 6.99 -2.30
C PRO A 62 8.70 7.09 -0.76
N ILE A 63 7.54 7.42 -0.20
CA ILE A 63 7.34 7.58 1.25
C ILE A 63 6.27 6.66 1.83
N ALA A 64 5.39 6.09 0.99
CA ALA A 64 4.41 5.11 1.42
C ALA A 64 4.02 4.14 0.31
N ASP A 65 3.65 2.91 0.70
CA ASP A 65 2.92 1.97 -0.13
C ASP A 65 1.43 2.33 -0.11
N ALA A 66 0.80 2.24 -1.28
CA ALA A 66 -0.64 2.42 -1.44
C ALA A 66 -1.29 1.17 -2.08
N ALA A 67 -2.60 1.04 -1.91
CA ALA A 67 -3.40 -0.06 -2.47
C ALA A 67 -3.24 -0.16 -4.00
N GLY A 68 -3.38 -1.37 -4.56
CA GLY A 68 -3.23 -1.60 -6.00
C GLY A 68 -1.78 -1.58 -6.50
N GLY A 69 -0.78 -1.62 -5.61
CA GLY A 69 0.64 -1.54 -6.00
C GLY A 69 1.14 -0.11 -6.19
N ASN A 70 0.28 0.88 -5.93
CA ASN A 70 0.60 2.30 -6.05
C ASN A 70 1.58 2.76 -4.96
N ARG A 71 2.16 3.95 -5.16
CA ARG A 71 3.10 4.56 -4.20
C ARG A 71 2.76 6.02 -3.97
N VAL A 72 2.84 6.44 -2.72
CA VAL A 72 2.85 7.85 -2.37
C VAL A 72 4.30 8.31 -2.33
N CYS A 73 4.57 9.41 -3.01
CA CYS A 73 5.90 9.97 -3.15
C CYS A 73 5.95 11.44 -2.71
N ILE A 74 7.10 11.89 -2.24
CA ILE A 74 7.37 13.28 -1.88
C ILE A 74 8.43 13.87 -2.82
N SER A 75 8.21 15.10 -3.27
CA SER A 75 9.18 15.83 -4.08
C SER A 75 10.26 16.46 -3.20
N VAL A 76 11.49 16.36 -3.68
CA VAL A 76 12.68 17.09 -3.20
C VAL A 76 13.22 18.03 -4.30
N ALA A 77 12.44 18.25 -5.36
CA ALA A 77 12.76 19.22 -6.40
C ALA A 77 12.69 20.65 -5.83
N PRO A 78 13.65 21.54 -6.11
CA PRO A 78 13.70 22.89 -5.52
C PRO A 78 12.43 23.75 -5.73
N ASP A 79 11.71 23.52 -6.82
CA ASP A 79 10.51 24.23 -7.23
C ASP A 79 9.21 23.66 -6.62
N GLU A 80 9.22 22.39 -6.18
CA GLU A 80 8.07 21.71 -5.58
C GLU A 80 8.44 20.92 -4.31
N VAL A 81 9.34 21.45 -3.48
CA VAL A 81 9.81 20.76 -2.26
C VAL A 81 8.63 20.43 -1.35
N GLY A 82 8.51 19.15 -0.95
CA GLY A 82 7.48 18.69 -0.02
C GLY A 82 6.15 18.30 -0.66
N ALA A 83 5.93 18.63 -1.94
CA ALA A 83 4.71 18.26 -2.63
C ALA A 83 4.56 16.73 -2.70
N ILE A 84 3.31 16.26 -2.57
CA ILE A 84 2.99 14.83 -2.50
C ILE A 84 2.34 14.38 -3.80
N TYR A 85 2.80 13.24 -4.32
CA TYR A 85 2.33 12.67 -5.57
C TYR A 85 1.91 11.20 -5.40
N LEU A 86 0.92 10.79 -6.19
CA LEU A 86 0.53 9.41 -6.37
C LEU A 86 1.18 8.85 -7.64
N TRP A 87 2.03 7.85 -7.47
CA TRP A 87 2.54 7.04 -8.56
C TRP A 87 1.64 5.81 -8.74
N ASP A 88 1.05 5.70 -9.92
CA ASP A 88 0.15 4.62 -10.34
C ASP A 88 0.92 3.58 -11.16
N HIS A 89 0.97 2.35 -10.66
CA HIS A 89 1.69 1.26 -11.31
C HIS A 89 1.04 0.85 -12.64
N GLU A 90 -0.28 1.01 -12.79
CA GLU A 90 -1.02 0.58 -13.98
C GLU A 90 -0.79 1.50 -15.18
N LEU A 91 -0.27 2.70 -14.96
CA LEU A 91 0.00 3.69 -16.01
C LEU A 91 1.38 3.53 -16.66
N GLU A 92 2.23 2.64 -16.14
CA GLU A 92 3.57 2.36 -16.65
C GLU A 92 3.65 1.82 -18.10
N PRO A 93 2.72 1.01 -18.65
CA PRO A 93 2.91 0.36 -19.95
C PRO A 93 2.58 1.24 -21.17
N SER A 94 2.18 2.50 -21.01
CA SER A 94 1.66 3.30 -22.13
C SER A 94 2.69 4.16 -22.88
N GLY A 95 3.97 4.14 -22.52
CA GLY A 95 5.02 4.91 -23.21
C GLY A 95 4.86 6.44 -23.12
N ALA A 96 3.85 6.91 -22.40
CA ALA A 96 3.72 8.29 -21.96
C ALA A 96 4.32 8.38 -20.57
N GLU A 97 5.33 9.25 -20.43
CA GLU A 97 5.83 9.76 -19.15
C GLU A 97 4.70 10.52 -18.42
N LYS A 98 3.65 9.82 -17.95
CA LYS A 98 2.67 10.45 -17.08
C LYS A 98 3.36 10.65 -15.74
N ALA A 99 3.74 11.89 -15.50
CA ALA A 99 4.21 12.35 -14.21
C ALA A 99 3.19 11.90 -13.14
N PRO A 100 3.67 11.46 -11.96
CA PRO A 100 2.77 11.06 -10.88
C PRO A 100 1.81 12.21 -10.54
N GLU A 101 0.58 11.89 -10.15
CA GLU A 101 -0.48 12.88 -9.92
C GLU A 101 -0.23 13.62 -8.62
N ARG A 102 -0.23 14.96 -8.61
CA ARG A 102 -0.08 15.73 -7.37
C ARG A 102 -1.36 15.65 -6.54
N ILE A 103 -1.24 15.22 -5.28
CA ILE A 103 -2.36 14.97 -4.37
C ILE A 103 -2.35 15.84 -3.10
N ALA A 104 -1.20 16.42 -2.73
CA ALA A 104 -1.12 17.40 -1.63
C ALA A 104 0.05 18.37 -1.83
N ALA A 105 0.00 19.52 -1.16
CA ALA A 105 1.07 20.52 -1.23
C ALA A 105 2.23 20.22 -0.27
N SER A 106 1.97 19.49 0.81
CA SER A 106 2.98 19.09 1.80
C SER A 106 2.65 17.74 2.42
N PHE A 107 3.61 17.16 3.15
CA PHE A 107 3.37 15.94 3.94
C PHE A 107 2.30 16.17 5.02
N ASP A 108 2.32 17.35 5.66
CA ASP A 108 1.36 17.67 6.72
C ASP A 108 -0.05 17.83 6.17
N ASP A 109 -0.19 18.49 5.01
CA ASP A 109 -1.48 18.59 4.30
C ASP A 109 -2.00 17.22 3.87
N PHE A 110 -1.11 16.30 3.49
CA PHE A 110 -1.46 14.94 3.12
C PHE A 110 -1.96 14.14 4.32
N VAL A 111 -1.24 14.20 5.45
CA VAL A 111 -1.64 13.51 6.67
C VAL A 111 -2.94 14.06 7.23
N ALA A 112 -3.17 15.38 7.14
CA ALA A 112 -4.43 16.01 7.56
C ALA A 112 -5.66 15.54 6.76
N GLN A 113 -5.46 14.98 5.55
CA GLN A 113 -6.52 14.43 4.72
C GLN A 113 -6.77 12.93 4.94
N LEU A 114 -5.89 12.24 5.69
CA LEU A 114 -6.10 10.82 6.03
C LEU A 114 -7.31 10.70 6.94
N ARG A 115 -8.25 9.82 6.58
CA ARG A 115 -9.44 9.57 7.37
C ARG A 115 -9.82 8.10 7.39
N VAL A 116 -10.47 7.69 8.46
CA VAL A 116 -11.16 6.40 8.52
C VAL A 116 -12.33 6.45 7.55
N LEU A 117 -12.40 5.46 6.65
CA LEU A 117 -13.64 5.21 5.91
C LEU A 117 -14.73 4.83 6.90
N SER A 118 -15.73 5.68 7.05
CA SER A 118 -16.96 5.30 7.71
C SER A 118 -17.86 4.55 6.72
N HIS A 119 -18.82 3.78 7.24
CA HIS A 119 -19.87 3.19 6.40
C HIS A 119 -20.67 4.26 5.63
N GLU A 120 -20.65 5.51 6.08
CA GLU A 120 -21.36 6.64 5.46
C GLU A 120 -20.61 7.17 4.22
N ASP A 121 -19.29 7.05 4.17
CA ASP A 121 -18.45 7.45 3.03
C ASP A 121 -18.58 6.47 1.85
N LEU A 122 -18.92 5.22 2.13
CA LEU A 122 -19.31 4.24 1.13
C LEU A 122 -20.78 4.49 0.80
N GLY A 123 -21.04 5.35 -0.19
CA GLY A 123 -22.38 5.46 -0.80
C GLY A 123 -22.94 4.06 -1.09
N PRO A 124 -24.27 3.86 -1.11
CA PRO A 124 -24.92 2.55 -1.00
C PRO A 124 -24.28 1.52 -1.94
N SER A 125 -23.32 0.76 -1.41
CA SER A 125 -22.50 -0.14 -2.21
C SER A 125 -23.26 -1.44 -2.31
N ARG A 126 -24.07 -1.54 -3.36
CA ARG A 126 -24.75 -2.77 -3.72
C ARG A 126 -23.75 -3.63 -4.50
N VAL A 127 -23.43 -4.81 -3.96
CA VAL A 127 -22.74 -5.86 -4.74
C VAL A 127 -23.59 -6.11 -6.00
N ILE A 128 -23.07 -5.71 -7.17
CA ILE A 128 -23.80 -5.83 -8.44
C ILE A 128 -23.72 -7.27 -8.94
N SER A 129 -22.56 -7.91 -8.80
CA SER A 129 -22.32 -9.31 -9.10
C SER A 129 -21.08 -9.80 -8.35
N VAL A 130 -21.07 -11.09 -8.01
CA VAL A 130 -19.87 -11.83 -7.63
C VAL A 130 -19.70 -12.90 -8.70
N GLU A 131 -18.64 -12.80 -9.49
CA GLU A 131 -18.26 -13.84 -10.43
C GLU A 131 -17.12 -14.64 -9.80
N ILE A 132 -17.39 -15.91 -9.53
CA ILE A 132 -16.34 -16.86 -9.17
C ILE A 132 -16.06 -17.66 -10.42
N ASP A 133 -14.80 -17.69 -10.84
CA ASP A 133 -14.36 -18.49 -11.97
C ASP A 133 -14.77 -19.97 -11.78
N PRO A 134 -15.45 -20.59 -12.77
CA PRO A 134 -15.94 -21.96 -12.63
C PRO A 134 -14.85 -22.99 -12.37
N GLU A 135 -13.64 -22.81 -12.92
CA GLU A 135 -12.52 -23.71 -12.71
C GLU A 135 -11.96 -23.53 -11.29
N PHE A 136 -11.85 -22.30 -10.80
CA PHE A 136 -11.50 -22.02 -9.41
C PHE A 136 -12.51 -22.67 -8.44
N LEU A 137 -13.81 -22.56 -8.71
CA LEU A 137 -14.85 -23.16 -7.88
C LEU A 137 -14.79 -24.70 -7.89
N LYS A 138 -14.41 -25.28 -9.03
CA LYS A 138 -14.19 -26.72 -9.17
C LYS A 138 -12.98 -27.17 -8.35
N MET A 139 -11.86 -26.44 -8.40
CA MET A 139 -10.66 -26.74 -7.62
C MET A 139 -10.95 -26.70 -6.11
N VAL A 140 -11.69 -25.70 -5.64
CA VAL A 140 -12.07 -25.60 -4.21
C VAL A 140 -12.89 -26.81 -3.79
N ARG A 141 -13.88 -27.22 -4.58
CA ARG A 141 -14.71 -28.39 -4.27
C ARG A 141 -13.95 -29.71 -4.32
N GLU A 142 -13.00 -29.84 -5.26
CA GLU A 142 -12.12 -31.02 -5.33
C GLU A 142 -11.22 -31.10 -4.10
N GLN A 143 -10.70 -29.96 -3.62
CA GLN A 143 -9.90 -29.90 -2.41
C GLN A 143 -10.73 -30.19 -1.15
N GLU A 144 -11.93 -29.61 -1.01
CA GLU A 144 -12.84 -29.90 0.11
C GLU A 144 -13.20 -31.40 0.16
N ALA A 145 -13.51 -32.01 -0.98
CA ALA A 145 -13.79 -33.44 -1.06
C ALA A 145 -12.58 -34.30 -0.68
N GLN A 146 -11.36 -33.88 -1.03
CA GLN A 146 -10.14 -34.55 -0.59
C GLN A 146 -9.95 -34.41 0.92
N GLU A 147 -10.14 -33.22 1.48
CA GLU A 147 -10.00 -32.96 2.91
C GLU A 147 -11.05 -33.72 3.74
N ASP A 148 -12.30 -33.76 3.30
CA ASP A 148 -13.38 -34.54 3.92
C ASP A 148 -13.16 -36.06 3.79
N SER A 149 -12.41 -36.51 2.78
CA SER A 149 -12.01 -37.92 2.64
C SER A 149 -10.88 -38.32 3.59
N LEU A 150 -10.17 -37.36 4.17
CA LEU A 150 -9.14 -37.66 5.16
C LEU A 150 -9.79 -38.05 6.49
N PRO A 151 -9.27 -39.10 7.16
CA PRO A 151 -9.80 -39.50 8.45
C PRO A 151 -9.65 -38.36 9.46
N THR A 152 -10.73 -37.99 10.13
CA THR A 152 -10.68 -37.02 11.22
C THR A 152 -9.74 -37.53 12.31
N LEU A 153 -8.60 -36.86 12.51
CA LEU A 153 -7.64 -37.23 13.55
C LEU A 153 -8.20 -36.86 14.92
N ARG A 154 -8.78 -37.82 15.65
CA ARG A 154 -9.13 -37.64 17.07
C ARG A 154 -7.95 -38.08 17.95
N TRP A 155 -7.41 -37.13 18.71
CA TRP A 155 -6.35 -37.35 19.70
C TRP A 155 -6.71 -36.67 21.05
N PRO A 156 -6.47 -37.32 22.21
CA PRO A 156 -5.94 -38.67 22.36
C PRO A 156 -6.95 -39.75 21.95
N LYS A 157 -6.44 -40.91 21.51
CA LYS A 157 -7.29 -42.09 21.27
C LYS A 157 -7.97 -42.45 22.60
N GLU A 158 -9.30 -42.53 22.63
CA GLU A 158 -10.02 -43.07 23.79
C GLU A 158 -9.42 -44.43 24.13
N THR A 159 -8.76 -44.51 25.28
CA THR A 159 -8.30 -45.76 25.86
C THR A 159 -9.54 -46.51 26.29
N ALA A 160 -9.86 -47.61 25.61
CA ALA A 160 -10.77 -48.60 26.14
C ALA A 160 -10.17 -49.11 27.46
N GLU A 161 -10.78 -48.71 28.58
CA GLU A 161 -10.50 -49.27 29.90
C GLU A 161 -10.92 -50.76 29.93
N PRO A 162 -10.24 -51.59 30.74
CA PRO A 162 -10.11 -53.04 30.55
C PRO A 162 -11.39 -53.87 30.75
#